data_AF-A0AAQ4DB49-F1
#
_entry.id   AF-A0AAQ4DB49-F1
#
_cell.length_a   1.000
_cell.length_b   1.000
_cell.length_c   1.000
_cell.angle_alpha   90.00
_cell.angle_beta   90.00
_cell.angle_gamma   90.00
#
_symmetry.space_group_name_H-M   'P 1'
#
loop_
_entity.id
_entity.type
_entity.pdbx_description
1 polymer ?
#
loop_
_entity_poly.entity_id
_entity_poly.type
_entity_poly.pdbx_seq_one_letter_code
_entity_poly.pdbx_strand_id
1 'polypeptide(L)'
;MHPRLLENVVPSRQSFQEGEYAGIFHFRLWRFNRWIDVPVDDRLPVREEYGRLAFMTSSTAGEFWSALLEKAYAKLHGGYAALKGGFAVEAFATLTGGLTEQLTVTSEFKDFFGILQRSLDRNSLVSCVIMDKNKTDKGLKGLHVYSVTSAKKVSMEGDEEVDLIRLRNPWGYAEWTGSWSD
;
A
#
# COMPACT_ATOMS: atom_id res chain seq x y z
N MET A 1 4.54 7.00 6.08
CA MET A 1 4.26 7.37 4.67
C MET A 1 5.31 8.39 4.26
N HIS A 2 5.94 8.24 3.09
CA HIS A 2 7.08 9.07 2.67
C HIS A 2 6.58 10.28 1.86
N PRO A 3 6.58 11.52 2.42
CA PRO A 3 5.86 12.64 1.81
C PRO A 3 6.36 13.02 0.42
N ARG A 4 7.69 13.02 0.21
CA ARG A 4 8.29 13.36 -1.09
C ARG A 4 7.94 12.38 -2.19
N LEU A 5 7.92 11.08 -1.86
CA LEU A 5 7.54 10.04 -2.80
C LEU A 5 6.05 10.15 -3.13
N LEU A 6 5.22 10.34 -2.11
CA LEU A 6 3.79 10.51 -2.30
C LEU A 6 3.49 11.72 -3.18
N GLU A 7 4.10 12.87 -2.92
CA GLU A 7 3.91 14.09 -3.71
C GLU A 7 4.39 13.92 -5.16
N ASN A 8 5.43 13.11 -5.38
CA ASN A 8 5.83 12.77 -6.74
C ASN A 8 4.76 11.95 -7.47
N VAL A 9 4.20 10.91 -6.83
CA VAL A 9 3.19 10.03 -7.43
C VAL A 9 1.82 10.71 -7.54
N VAL A 10 1.44 11.47 -6.52
CA VAL A 10 0.17 12.19 -6.35
C VAL A 10 0.49 13.67 -6.22
N PRO A 11 0.61 14.40 -7.35
CA PRO A 11 0.87 15.83 -7.34
C PRO A 11 -0.17 16.60 -6.51
N SER A 12 0.30 17.46 -5.62
CA SER A 12 -0.51 18.14 -4.59
C SER A 12 -1.46 19.24 -5.12
N ARG A 13 -1.23 19.73 -6.34
CA ARG A 13 -2.00 20.82 -6.96
C ARG A 13 -3.19 20.31 -7.78
N GLN A 14 -4.05 19.51 -7.16
CA GLN A 14 -5.24 18.96 -7.79
C GLN A 14 -6.40 19.01 -6.79
N SER A 15 -7.52 19.60 -7.19
CA SER A 15 -8.67 19.78 -6.29
C SER A 15 -9.99 19.70 -7.05
N PHE A 16 -11.07 19.55 -6.29
CA PHE A 16 -12.45 19.69 -6.79
C PHE A 16 -12.96 21.13 -6.64
N GLN A 17 -12.10 22.10 -6.37
CA GLN A 17 -12.52 23.49 -6.15
C GLN A 17 -13.00 24.12 -7.47
N GLU A 18 -14.09 24.86 -7.38
CA GLU A 18 -14.68 25.58 -8.50
C GLU A 18 -13.70 26.61 -9.07
N GLY A 19 -13.65 26.73 -10.40
CA GLY A 19 -12.73 27.62 -11.11
C GLY A 19 -11.43 26.97 -11.58
N GLU A 20 -10.95 25.93 -10.89
CA GLU A 20 -9.74 25.16 -11.30
C GLU A 20 -10.08 23.74 -11.76
N TYR A 21 -11.19 23.18 -11.26
CA TYR A 21 -11.62 21.83 -11.58
C TYR A 21 -12.23 21.71 -12.99
N ALA A 22 -11.76 20.71 -13.74
CA ALA A 22 -12.24 20.39 -15.09
C ALA A 22 -12.53 18.89 -15.28
N GLY A 23 -12.76 18.14 -14.20
CA GLY A 23 -13.02 16.69 -14.27
C GLY A 23 -11.81 15.85 -14.67
N ILE A 24 -10.59 16.36 -14.49
CA ILE A 24 -9.34 15.69 -14.85
C ILE A 24 -8.34 15.75 -13.69
N PHE A 25 -7.68 14.62 -13.47
CA PHE A 25 -6.59 14.43 -12.53
C PHE A 25 -5.42 13.74 -13.23
N HIS A 26 -4.21 13.79 -12.66
CA HIS A 26 -3.04 13.10 -13.15
C HIS A 26 -2.19 12.54 -12.01
N PHE A 27 -1.49 11.46 -12.33
CA PHE A 27 -0.58 10.77 -11.42
C PHE A 27 0.72 10.47 -12.13
N ARG A 28 1.85 10.50 -11.41
CA ARG A 28 3.13 10.09 -11.98
C ARG A 28 3.43 8.67 -11.59
N LEU A 29 3.58 7.82 -12.59
CA LEU A 29 3.90 6.41 -12.40
C LEU A 29 5.19 6.10 -13.16
N TRP A 30 6.02 5.24 -12.58
CA TRP A 30 7.27 4.82 -13.20
C TRP A 30 7.00 3.71 -14.21
N ARG A 31 7.35 3.94 -15.47
CA ARG A 31 7.21 2.95 -16.55
C ARG A 31 8.25 3.22 -17.63
N PHE A 32 8.83 2.15 -18.19
CA PHE A 32 9.86 2.23 -19.23
C PHE A 32 11.05 3.11 -18.80
N ASN A 33 11.50 2.92 -17.56
CA ASN A 33 12.66 3.62 -16.98
C ASN A 33 12.52 5.15 -16.92
N ARG A 34 11.29 5.66 -16.81
CA ARG A 34 11.00 7.08 -16.62
C ARG A 34 9.68 7.28 -15.88
N TRP A 35 9.54 8.45 -15.25
CA TRP A 35 8.25 8.92 -14.76
C TRP A 35 7.37 9.32 -15.96
N ILE A 36 6.15 8.81 -15.99
CA ILE A 36 5.13 9.21 -16.96
C ILE A 36 3.93 9.80 -16.22
N ASP A 37 3.38 10.89 -16.75
CA ASP A 37 2.13 11.46 -16.28
C ASP A 37 0.95 10.70 -16.90
N VAL A 38 0.04 10.24 -16.04
CA VAL A 38 -1.12 9.43 -16.40
C VAL A 38 -2.38 10.22 -16.08
N PRO A 39 -2.96 10.94 -17.06
CA PRO A 39 -4.20 11.66 -16.85
C PRO A 39 -5.38 10.68 -16.77
N VAL A 40 -6.33 10.96 -15.88
CA VAL A 40 -7.60 10.25 -15.74
C VAL A 40 -8.72 11.26 -15.55
N ASP A 41 -9.89 11.00 -16.13
CA ASP A 41 -11.10 11.67 -15.68
C ASP A 41 -11.51 11.14 -14.29
N ASP A 42 -12.49 11.76 -13.64
CA ASP A 42 -12.93 11.38 -12.29
C ASP A 42 -14.17 10.48 -12.25
N ARG A 43 -14.59 9.92 -13.39
CA ARG A 43 -15.66 8.92 -13.42
C ARG A 43 -15.17 7.62 -12.82
N LEU A 44 -15.60 7.32 -11.61
CA LEU A 44 -15.22 6.10 -10.90
C LEU A 44 -16.34 5.05 -10.98
N PRO A 45 -15.99 3.74 -11.05
CA PRO A 45 -16.99 2.68 -10.98
C PRO A 45 -17.71 2.69 -9.62
N VAL A 46 -19.04 2.74 -9.65
CA VAL A 46 -19.92 2.74 -8.47
C VAL A 46 -20.81 1.50 -8.53
N ARG A 47 -20.98 0.80 -7.41
CA ARG A 47 -21.98 -0.25 -7.27
C ARG A 47 -23.34 0.39 -7.07
N GLU A 48 -24.22 0.22 -8.06
CA GLU A 48 -25.56 0.82 -8.06
C GLU A 48 -26.36 0.48 -6.79
N GLU A 49 -26.25 -0.76 -6.31
CA GLU A 49 -26.98 -1.26 -5.14
C GLU A 49 -26.77 -0.43 -3.87
N TYR A 50 -25.57 0.13 -3.68
CA TYR A 50 -25.21 0.85 -2.45
C TYR A 50 -24.79 2.30 -2.69
N GLY A 51 -24.68 2.74 -3.95
CA GLY A 51 -24.14 4.06 -4.29
C GLY A 51 -22.70 4.28 -3.82
N ARG A 52 -21.91 3.20 -3.68
CA ARG A 52 -20.52 3.24 -3.19
C ARG A 52 -19.55 2.83 -4.29
N LEU A 53 -18.34 3.37 -4.23
CA LEU A 53 -17.24 2.98 -5.13
C LEU A 53 -17.06 1.46 -5.11
N ALA A 54 -16.83 0.88 -6.29
CA ALA A 54 -16.70 -0.56 -6.45
C ALA A 54 -15.32 -1.12 -6.03
N PHE A 55 -14.31 -0.25 -5.98
CA PHE A 55 -12.90 -0.58 -5.72
C PHE A 55 -12.34 0.25 -4.54
N MET A 56 -11.11 0.77 -4.60
CA MET A 56 -10.46 1.48 -3.49
C MET A 56 -11.31 2.67 -3.00
N THR A 57 -11.42 2.80 -1.68
CA THR A 57 -12.08 3.93 -1.00
C THR A 57 -11.22 4.42 0.15
N SER A 58 -11.23 5.72 0.42
CA SER A 58 -10.71 6.24 1.68
C SER A 58 -11.68 5.97 2.83
N SER A 59 -11.13 5.84 4.05
CA SER A 59 -11.91 5.93 5.29
C SER A 59 -12.40 7.36 5.57
N THR A 60 -11.74 8.36 4.98
CA THR A 60 -12.10 9.76 5.10
C THR A 60 -13.17 10.12 4.07
N ALA A 61 -14.32 10.61 4.54
CA ALA A 61 -15.38 11.06 3.66
C ALA A 61 -14.91 12.23 2.77
N GLY A 62 -15.25 12.18 1.48
CA GLY A 62 -14.87 13.21 0.51
C GLY A 62 -13.42 13.11 0.00
N GLU A 63 -12.66 12.09 0.38
CA GLU A 63 -11.29 11.88 -0.11
C GLU A 63 -11.24 10.84 -1.24
N PHE A 64 -10.80 11.26 -2.43
CA PHE A 64 -10.85 10.46 -3.66
C PHE A 64 -9.48 10.17 -4.30
N TRP A 65 -8.39 10.72 -3.79
CA TRP A 65 -7.07 10.61 -4.44
C TRP A 65 -6.62 9.15 -4.61
N SER A 66 -6.93 8.28 -3.63
CA SER A 66 -6.54 6.87 -3.67
C SER A 66 -7.33 6.08 -4.73
N ALA A 67 -8.64 6.37 -4.86
CA ALA A 67 -9.49 5.78 -5.89
C ALA A 67 -9.07 6.21 -7.31
N LEU A 68 -8.70 7.49 -7.46
CA LEU A 68 -8.21 8.04 -8.73
C LEU A 68 -6.80 7.53 -9.08
N LEU A 69 -5.92 7.34 -8.08
CA LEU A 69 -4.62 6.72 -8.27
C LEU A 69 -4.77 5.26 -8.73
N GLU A 70 -5.66 4.50 -8.10
CA GLU A 70 -5.98 3.13 -8.53
C GLU A 70 -6.51 3.12 -9.97
N LYS A 71 -7.34 4.08 -10.36
CA LYS A 71 -7.80 4.24 -11.74
C LYS A 71 -6.65 4.50 -12.72
N ALA A 72 -5.71 5.38 -12.37
CA ALA A 72 -4.55 5.66 -13.20
C ALA A 72 -3.65 4.43 -13.34
N TYR A 73 -3.47 3.67 -12.26
CA TYR A 73 -2.78 2.39 -12.28
C TYR A 73 -3.51 1.38 -13.17
N ALA A 74 -4.83 1.20 -13.00
CA ALA A 74 -5.67 0.37 -13.85
C ALA A 74 -5.52 0.73 -15.33
N LYS A 75 -5.54 2.03 -15.67
CA LYS A 75 -5.34 2.52 -17.05
C LYS A 75 -4.01 2.05 -17.65
N LEU A 76 -2.92 2.04 -16.89
CA LEU A 76 -1.63 1.56 -17.39
C LEU A 76 -1.60 0.06 -17.69
N HIS A 77 -2.40 -0.71 -16.97
CA HIS A 77 -2.47 -2.18 -17.03
C HIS A 77 -3.63 -2.72 -17.88
N GLY A 78 -4.43 -1.86 -18.51
CA GLY A 78 -5.53 -2.26 -19.41
C GLY A 78 -6.91 -2.36 -18.75
N GLY A 79 -7.05 -1.90 -17.50
CA GLY A 79 -8.32 -1.79 -16.78
C GLY A 79 -8.29 -2.45 -15.39
N TYR A 80 -9.35 -2.24 -14.60
CA TYR A 80 -9.44 -2.76 -13.22
C TYR A 80 -9.34 -4.28 -13.13
N ALA A 81 -9.90 -5.00 -14.12
CA ALA A 81 -9.84 -6.47 -14.15
C ALA A 81 -8.40 -7.00 -14.22
N ALA A 82 -7.49 -6.25 -14.87
CA ALA A 82 -6.08 -6.61 -15.00
C ALA A 82 -5.29 -6.46 -13.69
N LEU A 83 -5.84 -5.78 -12.68
CA LEU A 83 -5.21 -5.62 -11.37
C LEU A 83 -5.40 -6.84 -10.46
N LYS A 84 -6.27 -7.78 -10.83
CA LYS A 84 -6.54 -8.98 -10.04
C LYS A 84 -5.33 -9.91 -10.03
N GLY A 85 -4.81 -10.20 -8.84
CA GLY A 85 -3.73 -11.17 -8.64
C GLY A 85 -2.32 -10.66 -8.94
N GLY A 86 -2.10 -9.34 -8.92
CA GLY A 86 -0.77 -8.75 -9.08
C GLY A 86 0.15 -8.93 -7.88
N PHE A 87 1.45 -8.67 -8.09
CA PHE A 87 2.46 -8.73 -7.04
C PHE A 87 2.79 -7.34 -6.47
N ALA A 88 2.96 -7.25 -5.15
CA ALA A 88 3.30 -5.98 -4.49
C ALA A 88 4.60 -5.36 -5.03
N VAL A 89 5.57 -6.18 -5.45
CA VAL A 89 6.82 -5.71 -6.05
C VAL A 89 6.59 -4.93 -7.35
N GLU A 90 5.60 -5.31 -8.17
CA GLU A 90 5.27 -4.57 -9.40
C GLU A 90 4.71 -3.19 -9.07
N ALA A 91 3.83 -3.13 -8.07
CA ALA A 91 3.28 -1.88 -7.56
C ALA A 91 4.39 -1.00 -6.97
N PHE A 92 5.31 -1.56 -6.18
CA PHE A 92 6.44 -0.82 -5.62
C PHE A 92 7.35 -0.26 -6.71
N ALA A 93 7.74 -1.07 -7.70
CA ALA A 93 8.55 -0.59 -8.82
C ALA A 93 7.86 0.56 -9.57
N THR A 94 6.56 0.44 -9.81
CA THR A 94 5.75 1.46 -10.51
C THR A 94 5.58 2.74 -9.68
N LEU A 95 5.42 2.62 -8.36
CA LEU A 95 5.20 3.76 -7.48
C LEU A 95 6.48 4.45 -7.03
N THR A 96 7.65 3.79 -7.15
CA THR A 96 8.92 4.31 -6.64
C THR A 96 9.97 4.57 -7.72
N GLY A 97 9.91 3.85 -8.84
CA GLY A 97 11.04 3.74 -9.77
C GLY A 97 12.28 3.07 -9.17
N GLY A 98 12.17 2.51 -7.97
CA GLY A 98 13.24 1.84 -7.24
C GLY A 98 13.38 0.36 -7.60
N LEU A 99 14.45 -0.23 -7.07
CA LEU A 99 14.68 -1.67 -7.13
C LEU A 99 13.80 -2.38 -6.10
N THR A 100 13.28 -3.54 -6.47
CA THR A 100 12.42 -4.36 -5.62
C THR A 100 13.04 -5.72 -5.40
N GLU A 101 12.96 -6.21 -4.18
CA GLU A 101 13.39 -7.54 -3.78
C GLU A 101 12.24 -8.27 -3.07
N GLN A 102 12.25 -9.60 -3.16
CA GLN A 102 11.33 -10.45 -2.42
C GLN A 102 12.14 -11.44 -1.59
N LEU A 103 11.88 -11.46 -0.29
CA LEU A 103 12.59 -12.30 0.67
C LEU A 103 11.64 -13.35 1.23
N THR A 104 12.06 -14.61 1.19
CA THR A 104 11.37 -15.70 1.90
C THR A 104 11.89 -15.75 3.33
N VAL A 105 11.04 -15.37 4.29
CA VAL A 105 11.38 -15.42 5.71
C VAL A 105 11.14 -16.82 6.23
N THR A 106 12.21 -17.49 6.66
CA THR A 106 12.18 -18.80 7.34
C THR A 106 12.73 -18.65 8.76
N SER A 107 12.60 -19.70 9.58
CA SER A 107 13.19 -19.72 10.93
C SER A 107 14.72 -19.59 10.93
N GLU A 108 15.38 -19.86 9.80
CA GLU A 108 16.84 -19.77 9.66
C GLU A 108 17.30 -18.40 9.16
N PHE A 109 16.37 -17.48 8.85
CA PHE A 109 16.70 -16.16 8.31
C PHE A 109 17.37 -15.30 9.39
N LYS A 110 18.71 -15.17 9.29
CA LYS A 110 19.51 -14.37 10.22
C LYS A 110 19.30 -12.87 9.97
N ASP A 111 19.30 -12.08 11.05
CA ASP A 111 19.19 -10.62 11.01
C ASP A 111 17.95 -10.07 10.27
N PHE A 112 16.84 -10.83 10.23
CA PHE A 112 15.59 -10.38 9.59
C PHE A 112 15.15 -9.02 10.12
N PHE A 113 15.11 -8.86 11.45
CA PHE A 113 14.65 -7.64 12.08
C PHE A 113 15.55 -6.44 11.78
N GLY A 114 16.88 -6.61 11.84
CA GLY A 114 17.83 -5.56 11.51
C GLY A 114 17.75 -5.14 10.04
N ILE A 115 17.58 -6.09 9.12
CA ILE A 115 17.34 -5.80 7.70
C ILE A 115 16.05 -5.00 7.52
N LEU A 116 14.95 -5.45 8.14
CA LEU A 116 13.66 -4.78 8.05
C LEU A 116 13.71 -3.35 8.58
N GLN A 117 14.32 -3.16 9.75
CA GLN A 117 14.47 -1.84 10.38
C GLN A 117 15.29 -0.91 9.48
N ARG A 118 16.46 -1.35 8.99
CA ARG A 118 17.29 -0.56 8.07
C ARG A 118 16.57 -0.20 6.77
N SER A 119 15.74 -1.09 6.25
CA SER A 119 14.93 -0.82 5.05
C SER A 119 13.88 0.26 5.31
N LEU A 120 13.16 0.19 6.43
CA LEU A 120 12.18 1.22 6.82
C LEU A 120 12.85 2.57 7.11
N ASP A 121 13.99 2.58 7.79
CA ASP A 121 14.76 3.79 8.10
C ASP A 121 15.29 4.49 6.84
N ARG A 122 15.57 3.73 5.77
CA ARG A 122 15.95 4.25 4.45
C ARG A 122 14.76 4.60 3.56
N ASN A 123 13.55 4.58 4.09
CA ASN A 123 12.32 4.88 3.37
C ASN A 123 11.96 3.88 2.26
N SER A 124 12.39 2.62 2.38
CA SER A 124 11.90 1.55 1.49
C SER A 124 10.44 1.22 1.79
N LEU A 125 9.66 0.94 0.74
CA LEU A 125 8.33 0.37 0.89
C LEU A 125 8.46 -1.13 1.18
N VAL A 126 7.74 -1.61 2.20
CA VAL A 126 7.78 -3.01 2.60
C VAL A 126 6.37 -3.57 2.73
N SER A 127 6.14 -4.74 2.14
CA SER A 127 4.93 -5.53 2.32
C SER A 127 5.29 -6.97 2.68
N CYS A 128 4.36 -7.67 3.32
CA CYS A 128 4.50 -9.09 3.60
C CYS A 128 3.23 -9.85 3.23
N VAL A 129 3.39 -11.14 2.97
CA VAL A 129 2.30 -12.07 2.67
C VAL A 129 2.55 -13.38 3.41
N ILE A 130 1.47 -13.98 3.91
CA ILE A 130 1.50 -15.36 4.40
C ILE A 130 1.23 -16.27 3.20
N MET A 131 2.21 -17.07 2.78
CA MET A 131 2.10 -17.88 1.56
C MET A 131 1.13 -19.07 1.69
N ASP A 132 0.84 -19.50 2.91
CA ASP A 132 -0.13 -20.56 3.16
C ASP A 132 -1.54 -19.98 3.25
N LYS A 133 -2.38 -20.29 2.26
CA LYS A 133 -3.78 -19.84 2.19
C LYS A 133 -4.62 -20.26 3.39
N ASN A 134 -4.25 -21.35 4.07
CA ASN A 134 -5.02 -21.90 5.19
C ASN A 134 -4.63 -21.27 6.52
N LYS A 135 -3.52 -20.53 6.59
CA LYS A 135 -3.09 -19.82 7.79
C LYS A 135 -3.85 -18.51 7.95
N THR A 136 -5.09 -18.62 8.42
CA THR A 136 -6.00 -17.50 8.65
C THR A 136 -6.41 -17.40 10.12
N ASP A 137 -5.43 -17.35 11.02
CA ASP A 137 -5.65 -17.35 12.47
C ASP A 137 -5.57 -15.94 13.06
N LYS A 138 -6.33 -15.71 14.15
CA LYS A 138 -6.28 -14.48 14.96
C LYS A 138 -6.37 -13.19 14.12
N GLY A 139 -7.27 -13.19 13.12
CA GLY A 139 -7.51 -12.05 12.24
C GLY A 139 -6.59 -11.93 11.02
N LEU A 140 -5.46 -12.65 10.98
CA LEU A 140 -4.60 -12.70 9.79
C LEU A 140 -5.22 -13.54 8.67
N LYS A 141 -4.70 -13.33 7.45
CA LYS A 141 -5.20 -13.97 6.23
C LYS A 141 -4.04 -14.46 5.34
N GLY A 142 -4.09 -15.73 4.98
CA GLY A 142 -3.23 -16.33 3.96
C GLY A 142 -3.48 -15.75 2.57
N LEU A 143 -2.44 -15.68 1.74
CA LEU A 143 -2.43 -15.08 0.41
C LEU A 143 -3.03 -13.66 0.37
N HIS A 144 -2.84 -12.90 1.45
CA HIS A 144 -3.25 -11.51 1.58
C HIS A 144 -2.04 -10.63 1.86
N VAL A 145 -1.93 -9.52 1.15
CA VAL A 145 -0.80 -8.60 1.27
C VAL A 145 -1.06 -7.60 2.39
N TYR A 146 -0.11 -7.48 3.31
CA TYR A 146 -0.10 -6.46 4.36
C TYR A 146 1.01 -5.47 4.11
N SER A 147 0.80 -4.20 4.48
CA SER A 147 1.87 -3.22 4.51
C SER A 147 2.63 -3.33 5.83
N VAL A 148 3.96 -3.33 5.80
CA VAL A 148 4.77 -3.19 7.01
C VAL A 148 5.03 -1.71 7.22
N THR A 149 4.57 -1.17 8.35
CA THR A 149 4.55 0.29 8.59
C THR A 149 5.52 0.74 9.66
N SER A 150 6.06 -0.17 10.46
CA SER A 150 7.06 0.11 11.49
C SER A 150 7.75 -1.17 11.95
N ALA A 151 9.01 -1.07 12.36
CA ALA A 151 9.73 -2.09 13.13
C ALA A 151 10.50 -1.38 14.25
N LYS A 152 10.25 -1.76 15.51
CA LYS A 152 10.82 -1.11 16.70
C LYS A 152 11.13 -2.11 17.79
N LYS A 153 12.25 -1.89 18.49
CA LYS A 153 12.55 -2.55 19.75
C LYS A 153 11.82 -1.83 20.88
N VAL A 154 11.18 -2.58 21.76
CA VAL A 154 10.47 -2.05 22.92
C VAL A 154 11.04 -2.71 24.17
N SER A 155 11.45 -1.88 25.13
CA SER A 155 11.91 -2.34 26.44
C SER A 155 10.69 -2.64 27.32
N MET A 156 10.74 -3.80 27.98
CA MET A 156 9.75 -4.29 28.92
C MET A 156 10.24 -4.12 30.36
N GLU A 157 9.36 -4.37 31.33
CA GLU A 157 9.77 -4.44 32.73
C GLU A 157 10.85 -5.52 32.91
N GLY A 158 11.94 -5.18 33.59
CA GLY A 158 13.06 -6.10 33.85
C GLY A 158 14.16 -6.15 32.79
N ASP A 159 14.33 -5.07 32.00
CA ASP A 159 15.37 -4.94 30.95
C ASP A 159 15.26 -5.94 29.79
N GLU A 160 14.11 -6.60 29.62
CA GLU A 160 13.85 -7.43 28.44
C GLU A 160 13.51 -6.55 27.23
N GLU A 161 14.12 -6.81 26.07
CA GLU A 161 13.78 -6.14 24.81
C GLU A 161 12.98 -7.08 23.89
N VAL A 162 11.90 -6.56 23.32
CA VAL A 162 11.08 -7.27 22.34
C VAL A 162 11.08 -6.53 21.01
N ASP A 163 11.33 -7.29 19.94
CA ASP A 163 11.28 -6.80 18.56
C ASP A 163 9.83 -6.82 18.06
N LEU A 164 9.25 -5.64 17.81
CA LEU A 164 7.88 -5.49 17.32
C LEU A 164 7.82 -5.00 15.87
N ILE A 165 6.87 -5.57 15.11
CA ILE A 165 6.60 -5.20 13.72
C ILE A 165 5.12 -4.79 13.61
N ARG A 166 4.87 -3.60 13.06
CA ARG A 166 3.50 -3.11 12.86
C ARG A 166 3.04 -3.36 11.42
N LEU A 167 2.02 -4.20 11.28
CA LEU A 167 1.36 -4.48 10.01
C LEU A 167 0.12 -3.60 9.83
N ARG A 168 -0.27 -3.36 8.58
CA ARG A 168 -1.55 -2.74 8.23
C ARG A 168 -2.27 -3.60 7.20
N ASN A 169 -3.48 -4.01 7.52
CA ASN A 169 -4.38 -4.66 6.57
C ASN A 169 -4.94 -3.60 5.59
N PRO A 170 -4.75 -3.75 4.26
CA PRO A 170 -5.26 -2.79 3.28
C PRO A 170 -6.80 -2.67 3.29
N TRP A 171 -7.54 -3.64 3.83
CA TRP A 171 -8.99 -3.55 3.99
C TRP A 171 -9.42 -2.53 5.06
N GLY A 172 -8.51 -2.13 5.95
CA GLY A 172 -8.84 -1.22 7.06
C GLY A 172 -9.67 -1.87 8.17
N TYR A 173 -9.78 -3.19 8.19
CA TYR A 173 -10.41 -4.00 9.24
C TYR A 173 -9.78 -5.40 9.27
N ALA A 174 -10.23 -6.27 10.19
CA ALA A 174 -9.71 -7.63 10.42
C ALA A 174 -8.21 -7.61 10.77
N GLU A 175 -7.95 -7.20 12.01
CA GLU A 175 -6.60 -7.01 12.55
C GLU A 175 -6.18 -8.19 13.44
N TRP A 176 -4.90 -8.24 13.76
CA TRP A 176 -4.33 -9.24 14.65
C TRP A 176 -4.98 -9.18 16.04
N THR A 177 -5.36 -10.32 16.60
CA THR A 177 -6.01 -10.41 17.93
C THR A 177 -5.19 -11.19 18.96
N GLY A 178 -3.90 -11.40 18.72
CA GLY A 178 -2.99 -12.01 19.68
C GLY A 178 -2.16 -11.00 20.45
N SER A 179 -1.03 -11.43 21.00
CA SER A 179 -0.12 -10.56 21.76
C SER A 179 0.25 -9.31 20.98
N TRP A 180 0.20 -8.15 21.63
CA TRP A 180 0.48 -6.82 21.03
C TRP A 180 -0.55 -6.32 20.01
N SER A 181 -1.75 -6.90 19.98
CA SER A 181 -2.92 -6.24 19.37
C SER A 181 -3.29 -4.98 20.16
N ASP A 182 -4.11 -4.14 19.53
CA ASP A 182 -4.79 -2.99 20.18
C ASP A 182 -5.60 -3.40 21.43
#